data_AF-A0A2M8LI94-F1
#
_entry.id   AF-A0A2M8LI94-F1
#
_cell.length_a   1.000
_cell.length_b   1.000
_cell.length_c   1.000
_cell.angle_alpha   90.00
_cell.angle_beta   90.00
_cell.angle_gamma   90.00
#
_symmetry.space_group_name_H-M   'P 1'
#
loop_
_entity.id
_entity.type
_entity.pdbx_description
1 polymer ?
#
loop_
_entity_poly.entity_id
_entity_poly.type
_entity_poly.pdbx_seq_one_letter_code
_entity_poly.pdbx_strand_id
1 'polypeptide(L)'
;MFVIHKSSTQRKSPMDISTWIGKSLGFTSANTITLFGGLMALIGILLFCIDQDWLAVACLIISFLTDWWDGCVARFHQGDRSLMSREDEALLTFIEQLNYRGVTHLGRALDPFIDKIRFIGLLWTIGLEYVDEGVAVLMTGLAVLLTLVRPVKRFLKLDPGGANLWGKRKVYAEVVFIVALVFGTRPLYNGTNPFLTMEFTPTIISMIGTVTLFLASASLYTHIENGYIYYVCTRPSSSPLDR
;
A
#
# COMPACT_ATOMS: atom_id res chain seq x y z
N MET A 1 -34.70 30.65 -34.37
CA MET A 1 -33.69 30.35 -33.35
C MET A 1 -32.99 29.06 -33.77
N PHE A 2 -31.79 29.15 -34.35
CA PHE A 2 -31.08 28.00 -34.92
C PHE A 2 -30.19 27.36 -33.84
N VAL A 3 -30.49 26.10 -33.48
CA VAL A 3 -29.64 25.29 -32.60
C VAL A 3 -28.50 24.73 -33.44
N ILE A 4 -27.32 25.35 -33.32
CA ILE A 4 -26.09 24.85 -33.95
C ILE A 4 -25.61 23.64 -33.16
N HIS A 5 -25.83 22.44 -33.70
CA HIS A 5 -25.23 21.20 -33.21
C HIS A 5 -23.75 21.21 -33.55
N LYS A 6 -22.91 21.60 -32.59
CA LYS A 6 -21.45 21.44 -32.68
C LYS A 6 -21.14 19.95 -32.61
N SER A 7 -20.91 19.30 -33.76
CA SER A 7 -20.35 17.95 -33.78
C SER A 7 -18.90 18.04 -33.28
N SER A 8 -18.71 17.76 -31.99
CA SER A 8 -17.37 17.60 -31.45
C SER A 8 -16.82 16.29 -31.98
N THR A 9 -16.03 16.38 -33.05
CA THR A 9 -15.19 15.28 -33.52
C THR A 9 -14.26 14.89 -32.37
N GLN A 10 -14.64 13.87 -31.59
CA GLN A 10 -13.81 13.34 -30.52
C GLN A 10 -12.53 12.80 -31.16
N ARG A 11 -11.44 13.57 -31.07
CA ARG A 11 -10.10 13.03 -31.33
C ARG A 11 -9.91 11.88 -30.34
N LYS A 12 -9.73 10.66 -30.85
CA LYS A 12 -9.28 9.51 -30.05
C LYS A 12 -7.99 9.93 -29.36
N SER A 13 -8.04 10.22 -28.06
CA SER A 13 -6.83 10.43 -27.28
C SER A 13 -6.01 9.13 -27.36
N PRO A 14 -4.67 9.20 -27.46
CA PRO A 14 -3.85 8.01 -27.36
C PRO A 14 -4.23 7.22 -26.11
N MET A 15 -4.40 5.91 -26.26
CA MET A 15 -4.85 5.06 -25.17
C MET A 15 -3.76 5.03 -24.09
N ASP A 16 -4.10 5.50 -22.90
CA ASP A 16 -3.20 5.50 -21.74
C ASP A 16 -2.78 4.06 -21.40
N ILE A 17 -1.52 3.88 -20.99
CA ILE A 17 -0.93 2.59 -20.58
C ILE A 17 -1.79 1.96 -19.48
N SER A 18 -2.27 2.75 -18.51
CA SER A 18 -3.15 2.24 -17.45
C SER A 18 -4.46 1.67 -18.00
N THR A 19 -5.06 2.29 -19.02
CA THR A 19 -6.26 1.78 -19.69
C THR A 19 -5.98 0.52 -20.48
N TRP A 20 -4.83 0.45 -21.16
CA TRP A 20 -4.39 -0.76 -21.85
C TRP A 20 -4.20 -1.93 -20.88
N ILE A 21 -3.50 -1.72 -19.77
CA ILE A 21 -3.30 -2.74 -18.73
C ILE A 21 -4.65 -3.20 -18.17
N GLY A 22 -5.51 -2.26 -17.78
CA GLY A 22 -6.83 -2.57 -17.23
C GLY A 22 -7.69 -3.39 -18.18
N LYS A 23 -7.64 -3.09 -19.49
CA LYS A 23 -8.33 -3.87 -20.53
C LYS A 23 -7.72 -5.26 -20.73
N SER A 24 -6.41 -5.35 -20.82
CA SER A 24 -5.69 -6.63 -21.04
C SER A 24 -5.86 -7.60 -19.87
N LEU A 25 -5.88 -7.09 -18.64
CA LEU A 25 -6.09 -7.87 -17.42
C LEU A 25 -7.56 -7.88 -16.96
N GLY A 26 -8.48 -7.33 -17.75
CA GLY A 26 -9.89 -7.17 -17.37
C GLY A 26 -10.66 -8.49 -17.18
N PHE A 27 -10.04 -9.64 -17.45
CA PHE A 27 -10.61 -10.96 -17.18
C PHE A 27 -10.52 -11.36 -15.69
N THR A 28 -9.55 -10.83 -14.94
CA THR A 28 -9.31 -11.12 -13.51
C THR A 28 -9.74 -9.95 -12.61
N SER A 29 -10.07 -10.21 -11.35
CA SER A 29 -10.41 -9.16 -10.37
C SER A 29 -9.17 -8.49 -9.80
N ALA A 30 -9.30 -7.23 -9.38
CA ALA A 30 -8.23 -6.49 -8.71
C ALA A 30 -7.74 -7.24 -7.44
N ASN A 31 -8.67 -7.74 -6.61
CA ASN A 31 -8.34 -8.45 -5.38
C ASN A 31 -7.51 -9.73 -5.63
N THR A 32 -7.77 -10.44 -6.74
CA THR A 32 -6.97 -11.62 -7.12
C THR A 32 -5.54 -11.21 -7.51
N ILE A 33 -5.38 -10.10 -8.22
CA ILE A 33 -4.06 -9.56 -8.56
C ILE A 33 -3.31 -9.16 -7.28
N THR A 34 -3.96 -8.48 -6.33
CA THR A 34 -3.36 -8.11 -5.04
C THR A 34 -2.90 -9.34 -4.25
N LEU A 35 -3.73 -10.39 -4.18
CA LEU A 35 -3.36 -11.65 -3.49
C LEU A 35 -2.21 -12.37 -4.18
N PHE A 36 -2.21 -12.41 -5.51
CA PHE A 36 -1.08 -12.93 -6.28
C PHE A 36 0.20 -12.14 -5.97
N GLY A 37 0.10 -10.81 -5.89
CA GLY A 37 1.17 -9.94 -5.41
C GLY A 37 1.69 -10.31 -4.04
N GLY A 38 0.79 -10.55 -3.09
CA GLY A 38 1.13 -11.03 -1.75
C GLY A 38 1.84 -12.38 -1.73
N LEU A 39 1.36 -13.33 -2.52
CA LEU A 39 2.01 -14.64 -2.68
C LEU A 39 3.43 -14.49 -3.24
N MET A 40 3.60 -13.67 -4.29
CA MET A 40 4.92 -13.38 -4.87
C MET A 40 5.85 -12.69 -3.87
N ALA A 41 5.33 -11.83 -2.98
CA ALA A 41 6.11 -11.24 -1.90
C ALA A 41 6.63 -12.30 -0.93
N LEU A 42 5.75 -13.20 -0.46
CA LEU A 42 6.13 -14.28 0.45
C LEU A 42 7.15 -15.24 -0.17
N ILE A 43 6.97 -15.61 -1.44
CA ILE A 43 7.94 -16.41 -2.18
C ILE A 43 9.28 -15.66 -2.28
N GLY A 44 9.27 -14.38 -2.62
CA GLY A 44 10.47 -13.56 -2.67
C GLY A 44 11.22 -13.50 -1.34
N ILE A 45 10.50 -13.30 -0.24
CA ILE A 45 11.06 -13.31 1.13
C ILE A 45 11.66 -14.68 1.46
N LEU A 46 10.96 -15.77 1.16
CA LEU A 46 11.46 -17.13 1.37
C LEU A 46 12.73 -17.41 0.55
N LEU A 47 12.77 -16.94 -0.70
CA LEU A 47 13.92 -17.09 -1.59
C LEU A 47 15.15 -16.34 -1.06
N PHE A 48 14.98 -15.17 -0.41
CA PHE A 48 16.08 -14.51 0.29
C PHE A 48 16.60 -15.32 1.48
N CYS A 49 15.74 -16.04 2.20
CA CYS A 49 16.17 -16.90 3.31
C CYS A 49 17.00 -18.11 2.86
N ILE A 50 16.96 -18.48 1.56
CA ILE A 50 17.74 -19.57 0.98
C ILE A 50 18.78 -19.08 -0.04
N ASP A 51 19.15 -17.79 0.05
CA ASP A 51 20.18 -17.13 -0.76
C ASP A 51 19.96 -17.21 -2.28
N GLN A 52 18.68 -17.25 -2.71
CA GLN A 52 18.27 -17.19 -4.12
C GLN A 52 17.94 -15.75 -4.52
N ASP A 53 18.91 -14.85 -4.38
CA ASP A 53 18.71 -13.40 -4.46
C ASP A 53 18.04 -12.92 -5.76
N TRP A 54 18.46 -13.44 -6.92
CA TRP A 54 17.90 -13.03 -8.22
C TRP A 54 16.44 -13.41 -8.39
N LEU A 55 16.09 -14.64 -8.00
CA LEU A 55 14.72 -15.11 -8.04
C LEU A 55 13.87 -14.35 -7.02
N ALA A 56 14.43 -14.06 -5.84
CA ALA A 56 13.79 -13.24 -4.82
C ALA A 56 13.45 -11.84 -5.35
N VAL A 57 14.43 -11.15 -5.96
CA VAL A 57 14.27 -9.83 -6.57
C VAL A 57 13.24 -9.87 -7.70
N ALA A 58 13.29 -10.87 -8.58
CA ALA A 58 12.30 -11.04 -9.64
C ALA A 58 10.87 -11.21 -9.09
N CYS A 59 10.71 -12.02 -8.04
CA CYS A 59 9.41 -12.20 -7.37
C CYS A 59 8.91 -10.90 -6.74
N LEU A 60 9.79 -10.13 -6.10
CA LEU A 60 9.44 -8.85 -5.49
C LEU A 60 9.09 -7.78 -6.53
N ILE A 61 9.81 -7.70 -7.65
CA ILE A 61 9.47 -6.80 -8.75
C ILE A 61 8.06 -7.11 -9.25
N ILE A 62 7.75 -8.40 -9.50
CA ILE A 62 6.39 -8.81 -9.88
C ILE A 62 5.40 -8.41 -8.81
N SER A 63 5.72 -8.65 -7.53
CA SER A 63 4.85 -8.24 -6.41
C SER A 63 4.59 -6.73 -6.41
N PHE A 64 5.59 -5.87 -6.56
CA PHE A 64 5.37 -4.41 -6.60
C PHE A 64 4.59 -3.96 -7.85
N LEU A 65 4.81 -4.61 -9.00
CA LEU A 65 4.04 -4.31 -10.21
C LEU A 65 2.55 -4.64 -10.06
N THR A 66 2.20 -5.67 -9.28
CA THR A 66 0.79 -6.04 -9.06
C THR A 66 -0.03 -4.96 -8.35
N ASP A 67 0.58 -4.14 -7.49
CA ASP A 67 -0.08 -2.99 -6.84
C ASP A 67 -0.47 -1.91 -7.87
N TRP A 68 0.39 -1.69 -8.87
CA TRP A 68 0.01 -0.81 -9.97
C TRP A 68 -1.06 -1.43 -10.88
N TRP A 69 -0.95 -2.73 -11.17
CA TRP A 69 -1.87 -3.45 -12.05
C TRP A 69 -3.27 -3.58 -11.45
N ASP A 70 -3.39 -3.93 -10.17
CA ASP A 70 -4.69 -4.06 -9.51
C ASP A 70 -5.45 -2.73 -9.50
N GLY A 71 -4.76 -1.61 -9.31
CA GLY A 71 -5.34 -0.28 -9.38
C GLY A 71 -5.81 0.08 -10.78
N CYS A 72 -5.07 -0.33 -11.81
CA CYS A 72 -5.50 -0.15 -13.22
C CYS A 72 -6.75 -0.99 -13.53
N VAL A 73 -6.77 -2.26 -13.11
CA VAL A 73 -7.90 -3.17 -13.31
C VAL A 73 -9.13 -2.72 -12.52
N ALA A 74 -8.95 -2.30 -11.27
CA ALA A 74 -10.02 -1.78 -10.42
C ALA A 74 -10.67 -0.55 -11.06
N ARG A 75 -9.89 0.42 -11.56
CA ARG A 75 -10.42 1.60 -12.27
C ARG A 75 -11.13 1.22 -13.56
N PHE A 76 -10.59 0.27 -14.32
CA PHE A 76 -11.21 -0.23 -15.55
C PHE A 76 -12.56 -0.91 -15.29
N HIS A 77 -12.66 -1.76 -14.27
CA HIS A 77 -13.91 -2.42 -13.90
C HIS A 77 -14.91 -1.49 -13.23
N GLN A 78 -14.44 -0.50 -12.48
CA GLN A 78 -15.30 0.49 -11.84
C GLN A 78 -16.04 1.33 -12.89
N GLY A 79 -15.35 1.81 -13.93
CA GLY A 79 -15.96 2.70 -14.92
C GLY A 79 -16.71 3.86 -14.25
N ASP A 80 -17.97 4.06 -14.64
CA ASP A 80 -18.87 5.07 -14.05
C ASP A 80 -19.72 4.54 -12.88
N ARG A 81 -19.48 3.31 -12.41
CA ARG A 81 -20.27 2.72 -11.32
C ARG A 81 -19.94 3.43 -10.00
N SER A 82 -20.92 3.51 -9.11
CA SER A 82 -20.69 3.92 -7.73
C SER A 82 -19.85 2.88 -6.99
N LEU A 83 -19.13 3.31 -5.96
CA LEU A 83 -18.43 2.41 -5.06
C LEU A 83 -19.42 1.49 -4.37
N MET A 84 -19.07 0.21 -4.25
CA MET A 84 -19.86 -0.77 -3.51
C MET A 84 -19.98 -0.34 -2.04
N SER A 85 -21.21 -0.41 -1.49
CA SER A 85 -21.42 -0.13 -0.08
C SER A 85 -20.96 -1.32 0.78
N ARG A 86 -20.68 -1.07 2.06
CA ARG A 86 -20.31 -2.15 2.99
C ARG A 86 -21.41 -3.16 3.21
N GLU A 87 -22.65 -2.69 3.22
CA GLU A 87 -23.82 -3.53 3.44
C GLU A 87 -23.98 -4.49 2.27
N ASP A 88 -23.82 -4.01 1.04
CA ASP A 88 -23.85 -4.84 -0.17
C ASP A 88 -22.69 -5.84 -0.19
N GLU A 89 -21.48 -5.42 0.19
CA GLU A 89 -20.32 -6.31 0.22
C GLU A 89 -20.44 -7.40 1.31
N ALA A 90 -21.07 -7.09 2.44
CA ALA A 90 -21.30 -8.05 3.51
C ALA A 90 -22.29 -9.17 3.13
N LEU A 91 -23.11 -8.95 2.09
CA LEU A 91 -24.01 -9.98 1.55
C LEU A 91 -23.29 -10.97 0.64
N LEU A 92 -22.08 -10.64 0.15
CA LEU A 92 -21.29 -11.50 -0.69
C LEU A 92 -20.46 -12.48 0.14
N THR A 93 -20.34 -13.71 -0.34
CA THR A 93 -19.37 -14.68 0.19
C THR A 93 -17.94 -14.20 -0.05
N PHE A 94 -16.97 -14.69 0.73
CA PHE A 94 -15.57 -14.32 0.57
C PHE A 94 -15.04 -14.54 -0.87
N ILE A 95 -15.44 -15.64 -1.52
CA ILE A 95 -15.04 -15.95 -2.89
C ILE A 95 -15.65 -14.96 -3.89
N GLU A 96 -16.88 -14.50 -3.67
CA GLU A 96 -17.52 -13.48 -4.49
C GLU A 96 -16.87 -12.11 -4.28
N GLN A 97 -16.53 -11.74 -3.03
CA GLN A 97 -15.79 -10.52 -2.74
C GLN A 97 -14.42 -10.51 -3.42
N LEU A 98 -13.74 -11.66 -3.44
CA LEU A 98 -12.44 -11.84 -4.08
C LEU A 98 -12.55 -11.75 -5.61
N ASN A 99 -13.60 -12.33 -6.21
CA ASN A 99 -13.83 -12.29 -7.66
C ASN A 99 -14.60 -11.06 -8.15
N TYR A 100 -14.97 -10.13 -7.25
CA TYR A 100 -15.75 -8.96 -7.61
C TYR A 100 -14.99 -8.06 -8.60
N ARG A 101 -15.68 -7.63 -9.66
CA ARG A 101 -15.15 -6.75 -10.70
C ARG A 101 -15.49 -5.29 -10.39
N GLY A 102 -14.64 -4.67 -9.57
CA GLY A 102 -14.75 -3.27 -9.16
C GLY A 102 -13.96 -3.01 -7.88
N VAL A 103 -14.11 -1.81 -7.30
CA VAL A 103 -13.45 -1.46 -6.04
C VAL A 103 -14.27 -1.96 -4.85
N THR A 104 -13.68 -2.82 -4.02
CA THR A 104 -14.31 -3.35 -2.79
C THR A 104 -13.62 -2.86 -1.51
N HIS A 105 -14.29 -2.98 -0.36
CA HIS A 105 -13.70 -2.71 0.96
C HIS A 105 -12.65 -3.77 1.34
N LEU A 106 -12.84 -5.03 0.94
CA LEU A 106 -11.83 -6.08 1.08
C LEU A 106 -10.53 -5.68 0.37
N GLY A 107 -10.60 -5.27 -0.91
CA GLY A 107 -9.43 -4.81 -1.66
C GLY A 107 -8.70 -3.65 -0.98
N ARG A 108 -9.47 -2.66 -0.49
CA ARG A 108 -8.93 -1.51 0.27
C ARG A 108 -8.30 -1.87 1.61
N ALA A 109 -8.59 -3.04 2.16
CA ALA A 109 -7.96 -3.56 3.38
C ALA A 109 -6.76 -4.44 3.04
N LEU A 110 -6.88 -5.24 1.98
CA LEU A 110 -5.87 -6.18 1.52
C LEU A 110 -4.62 -5.49 1.03
N ASP A 111 -4.76 -4.41 0.25
CA ASP A 111 -3.63 -3.69 -0.33
C ASP A 111 -2.62 -3.18 0.74
N PRO A 112 -3.04 -2.38 1.75
CA PRO A 112 -2.14 -1.98 2.84
C PRO A 112 -1.57 -3.16 3.64
N PHE A 113 -2.28 -4.28 3.70
CA PHE A 113 -1.83 -5.48 4.40
C PHE A 113 -0.69 -6.17 3.64
N ILE A 114 -0.82 -6.33 2.32
CA ILE A 114 0.24 -6.88 1.47
C ILE A 114 1.49 -5.99 1.50
N ASP A 115 1.32 -4.67 1.48
CA ASP A 115 2.43 -3.72 1.67
C ASP A 115 3.17 -3.95 2.99
N LYS A 116 2.46 -4.30 4.08
CA LYS A 116 3.09 -4.61 5.37
C LYS A 116 3.81 -5.92 5.37
N ILE A 117 3.29 -6.94 4.68
CA ILE A 117 4.02 -8.20 4.49
C ILE A 117 5.34 -7.93 3.75
N ARG A 118 5.32 -7.16 2.65
CA ARG A 118 6.54 -6.80 1.90
C ARG A 118 7.54 -6.08 2.79
N PHE A 119 7.10 -5.01 3.45
CA PHE A 119 7.97 -4.16 4.27
C PHE A 119 8.54 -4.90 5.49
N ILE A 120 7.70 -5.54 6.29
CA ILE A 120 8.12 -6.26 7.50
C ILE A 120 8.96 -7.48 7.10
N GLY A 121 8.51 -8.26 6.12
CA GLY A 121 9.24 -9.44 5.67
C GLY A 121 10.67 -9.09 5.21
N LEU A 122 10.83 -8.05 4.39
CA LEU A 122 12.16 -7.63 3.93
C LEU A 122 13.01 -7.02 5.06
N LEU A 123 12.40 -6.23 5.94
CA LEU A 123 13.10 -5.68 7.12
C LEU A 123 13.69 -6.80 7.98
N TRP A 124 12.93 -7.87 8.25
CA TRP A 124 13.38 -8.96 9.12
C TRP A 124 14.31 -9.95 8.41
N THR A 125 14.14 -10.18 7.11
CA THR A 125 14.97 -11.14 6.37
C THR A 125 16.32 -10.58 5.96
N ILE A 126 16.39 -9.31 5.54
CA ILE A 126 17.64 -8.70 5.04
C ILE A 126 18.03 -7.40 5.74
N GLY A 127 17.17 -6.85 6.61
CA GLY A 127 17.42 -5.56 7.25
C GLY A 127 18.21 -5.62 8.55
N LEU A 128 18.15 -6.74 9.30
CA LEU A 128 18.78 -6.85 10.63
C LEU A 128 20.31 -6.75 10.62
N GLU A 129 20.96 -6.95 9.47
CA GLU A 129 22.41 -6.74 9.32
C GLU A 129 22.80 -5.25 9.36
N TYR A 130 21.88 -4.36 8.99
CA TYR A 130 22.15 -2.93 8.79
C TYR A 130 21.31 -2.00 9.67
N VAL A 131 20.24 -2.53 10.25
CA VAL A 131 19.30 -1.81 11.11
C VAL A 131 19.32 -2.44 12.48
N ASP A 132 19.52 -1.61 13.49
CA ASP A 132 19.43 -2.00 14.89
C ASP A 132 18.11 -2.74 15.17
N GLU A 133 18.19 -3.83 15.92
CA GLU A 133 17.04 -4.69 16.20
C GLU A 133 15.91 -3.93 16.90
N GLY A 134 16.24 -3.02 17.83
CA GLY A 134 15.27 -2.17 18.50
C GLY A 134 14.54 -1.25 17.52
N VAL A 135 15.26 -0.68 16.55
CA VAL A 135 14.66 0.11 15.47
C VAL A 135 13.74 -0.76 14.60
N ALA A 136 14.16 -1.98 14.23
CA ALA A 136 13.35 -2.90 13.44
C ALA A 136 12.04 -3.30 14.15
N VAL A 137 12.10 -3.56 15.46
CA VAL A 137 10.93 -3.84 16.31
C VAL A 137 9.99 -2.63 16.34
N LEU A 138 10.50 -1.41 16.52
CA LEU A 138 9.68 -0.19 16.51
C LEU A 138 9.02 0.05 15.15
N MET A 139 9.76 -0.11 14.05
CA MET A 139 9.22 0.02 12.68
C MET A 139 8.09 -1.00 12.45
N THR A 140 8.28 -2.24 12.89
CA THR A 140 7.29 -3.31 12.80
C THR A 140 6.04 -2.97 13.61
N GLY A 141 6.22 -2.56 14.87
CA GLY A 141 5.12 -2.15 15.75
C GLY A 141 4.30 -1.00 15.17
N LEU A 142 4.95 0.05 14.66
CA LEU A 142 4.27 1.17 14.01
C LEU A 142 3.55 0.75 12.72
N ALA A 143 4.16 -0.11 11.90
CA ALA A 143 3.54 -0.62 10.69
C ALA A 143 2.24 -1.39 10.99
N VAL A 144 2.26 -2.24 12.03
CA VAL A 144 1.08 -2.97 12.51
C VAL A 144 0.03 -2.01 13.08
N LEU A 145 0.43 -1.09 13.98
CA LEU A 145 -0.48 -0.12 14.59
C LEU A 145 -1.18 0.74 13.53
N LEU A 146 -0.45 1.27 12.55
CA LEU A 146 -1.03 2.06 11.45
C LEU A 146 -2.03 1.25 10.60
N THR A 147 -1.79 -0.05 10.45
CA THR A 147 -2.68 -0.95 9.72
C THR A 147 -3.98 -1.19 10.51
N LEU A 148 -3.91 -1.27 11.83
CA LEU A 148 -5.07 -1.47 12.72
C LEU A 148 -5.87 -0.19 13.00
N VAL A 149 -5.19 0.96 13.10
CA VAL A 149 -5.85 2.26 13.38
C VAL A 149 -6.89 2.59 12.32
N ARG A 150 -6.66 2.24 11.05
CA ARG A 150 -7.61 2.53 9.95
C ARG A 150 -8.95 1.80 10.13
N PRO A 151 -9.01 0.45 10.27
CA PRO A 151 -10.24 -0.25 10.65
C PRO A 151 -10.91 0.30 11.90
N VAL A 152 -10.15 0.57 12.96
CA VAL A 152 -10.68 1.08 14.24
C VAL A 152 -11.35 2.45 14.06
N LYS A 153 -10.70 3.40 13.39
CA LYS A 153 -11.29 4.71 13.10
C LYS A 153 -12.57 4.59 12.28
N ARG A 154 -12.60 3.70 11.29
CA ARG A 154 -13.80 3.44 10.47
C ARG A 154 -14.92 2.80 11.29
N PHE A 155 -14.60 1.89 12.20
CA PHE A 155 -15.57 1.27 13.11
C PHE A 155 -16.20 2.31 14.06
N LEU A 156 -15.38 3.19 14.61
CA LEU A 156 -15.81 4.28 15.48
C LEU A 156 -16.44 5.47 14.73
N LYS A 157 -16.54 5.40 13.38
CA LYS A 157 -17.05 6.48 12.51
C LYS A 157 -16.36 7.83 12.74
N LEU A 158 -15.05 7.82 13.08
CA LEU A 158 -14.30 9.02 13.45
C LEU A 158 -13.67 9.79 12.27
N ASP A 159 -13.73 9.26 11.05
CA ASP A 159 -13.09 9.87 9.88
C ASP A 159 -13.58 9.17 8.59
N PRO A 160 -13.82 9.90 7.47
CA PRO A 160 -13.99 9.30 6.14
C PRO A 160 -12.80 8.42 5.69
N GLY A 161 -11.66 8.48 6.38
CA GLY A 161 -10.62 7.44 6.30
C GLY A 161 -9.65 7.62 5.13
N GLY A 162 -9.50 8.85 4.63
CA GLY A 162 -8.52 9.21 3.61
C GLY A 162 -7.08 9.12 4.14
N ALA A 163 -6.13 8.84 3.24
CA ALA A 163 -4.70 8.90 3.56
C ALA A 163 -4.27 10.36 3.75
N ASN A 164 -3.69 10.68 4.91
CA ASN A 164 -3.10 11.99 5.16
C ASN A 164 -1.78 12.17 4.37
N LEU A 165 -1.30 13.42 4.27
CA LEU A 165 -0.07 13.76 3.55
C LEU A 165 1.14 12.96 4.08
N TRP A 166 1.23 12.81 5.41
CA TRP A 166 2.29 12.06 6.09
C TRP A 166 2.29 10.58 5.72
N GLY A 167 1.11 9.96 5.62
CA GLY A 167 0.94 8.57 5.21
C GLY A 167 1.44 8.32 3.80
N LYS A 168 1.21 9.25 2.86
CA LYS A 168 1.77 9.17 1.51
C LYS A 168 3.31 9.26 1.52
N ARG A 169 3.86 10.26 2.22
CA ARG A 169 5.32 10.43 2.36
C ARG A 169 5.98 9.20 3.00
N LYS A 170 5.33 8.64 4.01
CA LYS A 170 5.76 7.41 4.67
C LYS A 170 5.83 6.23 3.70
N VAL A 171 4.85 6.07 2.81
CA VAL A 171 4.87 4.98 1.81
C VAL A 171 6.09 5.14 0.88
N TYR A 172 6.38 6.35 0.41
CA TYR A 172 7.58 6.58 -0.41
C TYR A 172 8.87 6.27 0.36
N ALA A 173 8.96 6.63 1.63
CA ALA A 173 10.12 6.31 2.46
C ALA A 173 10.29 4.79 2.65
N GLU A 174 9.19 4.04 2.90
CA GLU A 174 9.21 2.58 2.98
C GLU A 174 9.72 1.94 1.67
N VAL A 175 9.27 2.44 0.51
CA VAL A 175 9.75 1.95 -0.80
C VAL A 175 11.23 2.25 -0.99
N VAL A 176 11.68 3.48 -0.73
CA VAL A 176 13.10 3.86 -0.82
C VAL A 176 13.96 3.02 0.12
N PHE A 177 13.46 2.76 1.33
CA PHE A 177 14.13 1.91 2.32
C PHE A 177 14.27 0.47 1.83
N ILE A 178 13.20 -0.14 1.31
CA ILE A 178 13.24 -1.50 0.74
C ILE A 178 14.22 -1.59 -0.42
N VAL A 179 14.21 -0.60 -1.33
CA VAL A 179 15.15 -0.54 -2.45
C VAL A 179 16.58 -0.43 -1.92
N ALA A 180 16.85 0.46 -0.97
CA ALA A 180 18.16 0.61 -0.36
C ALA A 180 18.64 -0.66 0.36
N LEU A 181 17.74 -1.39 1.02
CA LEU A 181 18.05 -2.70 1.60
C LEU A 181 18.45 -3.69 0.51
N VAL A 182 17.59 -3.95 -0.48
CA VAL A 182 17.87 -4.94 -1.52
C VAL A 182 19.18 -4.64 -2.26
N PHE A 183 19.40 -3.39 -2.67
CA PHE A 183 20.62 -2.97 -3.37
C PHE A 183 21.82 -2.80 -2.44
N GLY A 184 21.62 -2.67 -1.14
CA GLY A 184 22.70 -2.49 -0.18
C GLY A 184 23.18 -3.80 0.44
N THR A 185 22.36 -4.85 0.45
CA THR A 185 22.65 -6.11 1.15
C THR A 185 22.92 -7.29 0.24
N ARG A 186 22.48 -7.27 -1.03
CA ARG A 186 22.59 -8.41 -1.93
C ARG A 186 23.51 -8.15 -3.14
N PRO A 187 24.23 -9.16 -3.64
CA PRO A 187 25.08 -9.03 -4.81
C PRO A 187 24.27 -8.66 -6.07
N LEU A 188 24.84 -7.80 -6.92
CA LEU A 188 24.34 -7.51 -8.27
C LEU A 188 25.00 -8.48 -9.27
N TYR A 189 24.33 -8.79 -10.39
CA TYR A 189 24.50 -10.05 -11.12
C TYR A 189 25.96 -10.37 -11.47
N ASN A 190 26.42 -11.57 -11.11
CA ASN A 190 27.78 -12.08 -11.38
C ASN A 190 28.94 -11.18 -10.91
N GLY A 191 28.72 -10.26 -9.96
CA GLY A 191 29.76 -9.36 -9.48
C GLY A 191 29.66 -9.00 -8.01
N THR A 192 30.74 -8.44 -7.47
CA THR A 192 30.72 -7.71 -6.21
C THR A 192 29.84 -6.48 -6.41
N ASN A 193 28.77 -6.37 -5.62
CA ASN A 193 27.97 -5.16 -5.61
C ASN A 193 28.84 -4.02 -5.05
N PRO A 194 29.13 -2.95 -5.81
CA PRO A 194 29.99 -1.87 -5.34
C PRO A 194 29.40 -1.19 -4.09
N PHE A 195 28.07 -1.19 -3.94
CA PHE A 195 27.40 -0.68 -2.75
C PHE A 195 27.69 -1.54 -1.50
N LEU A 196 27.88 -2.85 -1.63
CA LEU A 196 28.29 -3.70 -0.50
C LEU A 196 29.67 -3.32 0.03
N THR A 197 30.56 -2.86 -0.84
CA THR A 197 31.95 -2.53 -0.48
C THR A 197 32.11 -1.11 0.07
N MET A 198 31.07 -0.29 -0.01
CA MET A 198 31.12 1.09 0.49
C MET A 198 30.90 1.12 2.00
N GLU A 199 31.88 1.62 2.75
CA GLU A 199 31.84 1.73 4.22
C GLU A 199 30.62 2.52 4.74
N PHE A 200 30.06 3.40 3.92
CA PHE A 200 28.92 4.24 4.30
C PHE A 200 27.55 3.61 4.05
N THR A 201 27.46 2.47 3.36
CA THR A 201 26.17 1.82 3.03
C THR A 201 25.31 1.52 4.26
N PRO A 202 25.84 0.94 5.35
CA PRO A 202 25.07 0.74 6.58
C PRO A 202 24.55 2.04 7.18
N THR A 203 25.36 3.11 7.14
CA THR A 203 24.97 4.43 7.67
C THR A 203 23.81 5.02 6.86
N ILE A 204 23.86 4.91 5.52
CA ILE A 204 22.77 5.39 4.65
C ILE A 204 21.48 4.60 4.91
N ILE A 205 21.54 3.28 4.95
CA ILE A 205 20.37 2.43 5.21
C ILE A 205 19.75 2.76 6.57
N SER A 206 20.58 2.87 7.61
CA SER A 206 20.13 3.22 8.96
C SER A 206 19.49 4.62 9.02
N MET A 207 20.05 5.60 8.30
CA MET A 207 19.48 6.94 8.18
C MET A 207 18.10 6.91 7.49
N ILE A 208 17.97 6.19 6.37
CA ILE A 208 16.68 6.03 5.68
C ILE A 208 15.67 5.30 6.57
N GLY A 209 16.10 4.27 7.31
CA GLY A 209 15.29 3.56 8.29
C GLY A 209 14.76 4.50 9.38
N THR A 210 15.62 5.35 9.93
CA THR A 210 15.27 6.36 10.93
C THR A 210 14.27 7.39 10.40
N VAL A 211 14.46 7.89 9.17
CA VAL A 211 13.50 8.78 8.50
C VAL A 211 12.15 8.10 8.30
N THR A 212 12.16 6.82 7.90
CA THR A 212 10.94 6.02 7.72
C THR A 212 10.19 5.86 9.05
N LEU A 213 10.91 5.59 10.15
CA LEU A 213 10.35 5.49 11.50
C LEU A 213 9.72 6.82 11.97
N PHE A 214 10.41 7.94 11.72
CA PHE A 214 9.90 9.27 12.02
C PHE A 214 8.59 9.56 11.26
N LEU A 215 8.56 9.29 9.95
CA LEU A 215 7.36 9.49 9.12
C LEU A 215 6.20 8.58 9.53
N ALA A 216 6.48 7.34 9.94
CA ALA A 216 5.48 6.43 10.48
C ALA A 216 4.88 6.97 11.79
N SER A 217 5.72 7.47 12.69
CA SER A 217 5.31 8.08 13.96
C SER A 217 4.45 9.33 13.72
N ALA A 218 4.88 10.23 12.83
CA ALA A 218 4.12 11.42 12.46
C ALA A 218 2.76 11.08 11.81
N SER A 219 2.74 10.06 10.94
CA SER A 219 1.50 9.55 10.34
C SER A 219 0.54 9.00 11.41
N LEU A 220 1.05 8.27 12.41
CA LEU A 220 0.24 7.71 13.49
C LEU A 220 -0.33 8.82 14.37
N TYR A 221 0.51 9.76 14.80
CA TYR A 221 0.09 10.94 15.57
C TYR A 221 -1.04 11.68 14.86
N THR A 222 -0.88 12.00 13.57
CA THR A 222 -1.90 12.71 12.78
C THR A 222 -3.22 11.91 12.69
N HIS A 223 -3.15 10.58 12.61
CA HIS A 223 -4.36 9.75 12.60
C HIS A 223 -5.12 9.82 13.93
N ILE A 224 -4.40 9.82 15.06
CA ILE A 224 -4.96 9.93 16.42
C ILE A 224 -5.56 11.33 16.62
N GLU A 225 -4.79 12.38 16.33
CA GLU A 225 -5.21 13.78 16.47
C GLU A 225 -6.49 14.07 15.66
N ASN A 226 -6.52 13.68 14.38
CA ASN A 226 -7.72 13.85 13.55
C ASN A 226 -8.93 13.10 14.11
N GLY A 227 -8.72 11.90 14.67
CA GLY A 227 -9.79 11.13 15.30
C GLY A 227 -10.34 11.81 16.56
N TYR A 228 -9.46 12.39 17.37
CA TYR A 228 -9.83 13.15 18.57
C TYR A 228 -10.60 14.42 18.21
N ILE A 229 -10.11 15.21 17.26
CA ILE A 229 -10.80 16.43 16.79
C ILE A 229 -12.21 16.09 16.30
N TYR A 230 -12.36 15.05 15.48
CA TYR A 230 -13.66 14.63 14.97
C TYR A 230 -14.61 14.23 16.11
N TYR A 231 -14.11 13.47 17.09
CA TYR A 231 -14.90 13.06 18.26
C TYR A 231 -15.41 14.28 19.06
N VAL A 232 -14.54 15.27 19.29
CA VAL A 232 -14.90 16.49 20.03
C VAL A 232 -15.94 17.32 19.26
N CYS A 233 -15.76 17.50 17.95
CA CYS A 233 -16.65 18.31 17.12
C CYS A 233 -18.02 17.66 16.84
N THR A 234 -18.13 16.33 16.88
CA THR A 234 -19.39 15.61 16.59
C THR A 234 -20.17 15.21 17.83
N ARG A 235 -19.60 15.35 19.02
CA ARG A 235 -20.34 15.12 20.26
C ARG A 235 -21.44 16.17 20.36
N PRO A 236 -22.74 15.79 20.34
CA PRO A 236 -23.80 16.75 20.56
C PRO A 236 -23.53 17.42 21.89
N SER A 237 -23.59 18.76 21.94
CA SER A 237 -23.55 19.51 23.17
C SER A 237 -24.75 19.05 24.00
N SER A 238 -24.54 18.04 24.85
CA SER A 238 -25.51 17.64 25.85
C SER A 238 -25.64 18.83 26.79
N SER A 239 -26.59 19.70 26.47
CA SER A 239 -26.91 20.85 27.31
C SER A 239 -27.28 20.28 28.68
N PRO A 240 -26.65 20.74 29.76
CA PRO A 240 -26.99 20.27 31.10
C PRO A 240 -28.36 20.79 31.58
N LEU A 241 -29.20 21.34 30.69
CA LEU A 241 -30.44 22.05 31.02
C LEU A 241 -31.73 21.23 30.81
N ASP A 242 -31.66 19.96 30.43
CA ASP A 242 -32.83 19.05 30.36
C ASP A 242 -32.89 18.07 31.55
N ARG A 243 -32.67 18.55 32.78
CA ARG A 243 -33.04 17.85 34.02
C ARG A 243 -33.77 18.76 34.98
#